data_AF-A0A6B2L8W4-F1
#
_entry.id   AF-A0A6B2L8W4-F1
#
_cell.length_a   1.000
_cell.length_b   1.000
_cell.length_c   1.000
_cell.angle_alpha   90.00
_cell.angle_beta   90.00
_cell.angle_gamma   90.00
#
_symmetry.space_group_name_H-M   'P 1'
#
loop_
_entity.id
_entity.type
_entity.pdbx_description
1 polymer ?
#
loop_
_entity_poly.entity_id
_entity_poly.type
_entity_poly.pdbx_seq_one_letter_code
_entity_poly.pdbx_strand_id
1 'polypeptide(L)'
;MGAVLFGIGYQQMGWLGHDACHHGLTSNRKFNNFLGYVFGNLVSGFSVNWWKDRHNTHHAITNVLESDPDVDNLPLFVWSELEVPKWKLWPGMARTIIPYQHLYFVPWTVTLKLIWCLQSAFFVRNLELQNKSYMKSLPAERLLLVLHYILLFFVLRLTPSFGAAVLFYLISEFIGGAGIALIVFMNHYSLEQIEKDKALTTDFLGLQLLGTKNINPGIFMDWFAGGLNYQVEHHLFPTIPRHNLSKVKPLVEKFCKDNDLPYQSETYYGCISAVLSKLRAVAGVYNKATEKRQQK
;
A
#
# COMPACT_ATOMS: atom_id res chain seq x y z
N MET A 1 -22.01 -6.44 12.86
CA MET A 1 -22.40 -5.46 11.84
C MET A 1 -21.69 -4.12 12.01
N GLY A 2 -21.84 -3.43 13.15
CA GLY A 2 -21.20 -2.11 13.38
C GLY A 2 -19.69 -2.07 13.10
N ALA A 3 -18.92 -3.01 13.63
CA ALA A 3 -17.47 -3.09 13.39
C ALA A 3 -17.10 -3.27 11.91
N VAL A 4 -17.90 -4.05 11.16
CA VAL A 4 -17.66 -4.27 9.72
C VAL A 4 -17.90 -2.98 8.94
N LEU A 5 -19.02 -2.29 9.21
CA LEU A 5 -19.31 -0.99 8.59
C LEU A 5 -18.25 0.06 8.94
N PHE A 6 -17.76 0.04 10.19
CA PHE A 6 -16.69 0.93 10.63
C PHE A 6 -15.38 0.67 9.87
N GLY A 7 -15.01 -0.61 9.67
CA GLY A 7 -13.86 -1.00 8.86
C GLY A 7 -13.99 -0.62 7.37
N ILE A 8 -15.17 -0.81 6.77
CA ILE A 8 -15.45 -0.33 5.40
C ILE A 8 -15.35 1.20 5.34
N GLY A 9 -15.84 1.89 6.38
CA GLY A 9 -15.70 3.34 6.53
C GLY A 9 -14.24 3.78 6.53
N TYR A 10 -13.37 3.11 7.30
CA TYR A 10 -11.93 3.38 7.28
C TYR A 10 -11.31 3.24 5.89
N GLN A 11 -11.64 2.16 5.18
CA GLN A 11 -11.17 1.95 3.81
C GLN A 11 -11.61 3.11 2.89
N GLN A 12 -12.89 3.43 2.88
CA GLN A 12 -13.45 4.46 1.99
C GLN A 12 -12.92 5.87 2.30
N MET A 13 -12.73 6.19 3.58
CA MET A 13 -12.10 7.44 4.02
C MET A 13 -10.60 7.47 3.69
N GLY A 14 -9.94 6.32 3.72
CA GLY A 14 -8.56 6.16 3.24
C GLY A 14 -8.38 6.60 1.80
N TRP A 15 -9.35 6.32 0.90
CA TRP A 15 -9.33 6.79 -0.49
C TRP A 15 -9.44 8.31 -0.61
N LEU A 16 -10.19 8.97 0.26
CA LEU A 16 -10.24 10.43 0.31
C LEU A 16 -8.92 11.01 0.84
N GLY A 17 -8.33 10.38 1.87
CA GLY A 17 -7.02 10.76 2.39
C GLY A 17 -5.92 10.62 1.34
N HIS A 18 -5.93 9.53 0.58
CA HIS A 18 -5.06 9.28 -0.56
C HIS A 18 -5.12 10.42 -1.59
N ASP A 19 -6.31 10.73 -2.10
CA ASP A 19 -6.48 11.79 -3.11
C ASP A 19 -6.11 13.17 -2.55
N ALA A 20 -6.39 13.43 -1.26
CA ALA A 20 -5.98 14.67 -0.61
C ALA A 20 -4.45 14.80 -0.56
N CYS A 21 -3.74 13.69 -0.29
CA CYS A 21 -2.29 13.67 -0.25
C CYS A 21 -1.63 13.84 -1.62
N HIS A 22 -2.32 13.43 -2.69
CA HIS A 22 -1.95 13.72 -4.09
C HIS A 22 -2.47 15.05 -4.63
N HIS A 23 -3.19 15.81 -3.81
CA HIS A 23 -3.84 17.08 -4.17
C HIS A 23 -4.90 16.95 -5.29
N GLY A 24 -5.53 15.80 -5.42
CA GLY A 24 -6.56 15.51 -6.42
C GLY A 24 -7.98 15.91 -6.02
N LEU A 25 -8.25 16.31 -4.76
CA LEU A 25 -9.62 16.66 -4.34
C LEU A 25 -10.06 18.07 -4.76
N THR A 26 -9.15 19.05 -4.69
CA THR A 26 -9.43 20.45 -5.04
C THR A 26 -8.22 21.11 -5.69
N SER A 27 -8.39 22.27 -6.32
CA SER A 27 -7.26 23.08 -6.83
C SER A 27 -6.43 23.75 -5.72
N ASN A 28 -6.95 23.87 -4.49
CA ASN A 28 -6.27 24.52 -3.37
C ASN A 28 -5.39 23.51 -2.60
N ARG A 29 -4.08 23.60 -2.78
CA ARG A 29 -3.11 22.69 -2.12
C ARG A 29 -3.15 22.74 -0.60
N LYS A 30 -3.35 23.92 0.00
CA LYS A 30 -3.44 24.07 1.46
C LYS A 30 -4.69 23.38 2.00
N PHE A 31 -5.80 23.50 1.28
CA PHE A 31 -7.04 22.83 1.65
C PHE A 31 -6.94 21.31 1.49
N ASN A 32 -6.32 20.82 0.42
CA ASN A 32 -6.00 19.40 0.29
C ASN A 32 -5.12 18.89 1.45
N ASN A 33 -4.10 19.64 1.86
CA ASN A 33 -3.28 19.25 3.03
C ASN A 33 -4.12 19.15 4.31
N PHE A 34 -5.02 20.11 4.54
CA PHE A 34 -5.96 20.06 5.66
C PHE A 34 -6.87 18.81 5.59
N LEU A 35 -7.48 18.54 4.43
CA LEU A 35 -8.30 17.34 4.22
C LEU A 35 -7.49 16.06 4.42
N GLY A 36 -6.23 16.04 4.01
CA GLY A 36 -5.31 14.95 4.30
C GLY A 36 -5.22 14.71 5.81
N TYR A 37 -4.91 15.74 6.61
CA TYR A 37 -4.86 15.59 8.07
C TYR A 37 -6.19 15.12 8.69
N VAL A 38 -7.32 15.55 8.13
CA VAL A 38 -8.64 15.07 8.58
C VAL A 38 -8.83 13.59 8.26
N PHE A 39 -8.72 13.20 6.99
CA PHE A 39 -9.03 11.83 6.56
C PHE A 39 -7.97 10.80 6.97
N GLY A 40 -6.68 11.19 6.94
CA GLY A 40 -5.56 10.34 7.34
C GLY A 40 -5.38 10.28 8.85
N ASN A 41 -5.01 11.39 9.49
CA ASN A 41 -4.68 11.40 10.92
C ASN A 41 -5.92 11.23 11.79
N LEU A 42 -6.91 12.12 11.67
CA LEU A 42 -8.04 12.16 12.60
C LEU A 42 -9.02 11.00 12.37
N VAL A 43 -9.37 10.71 11.12
CA VAL A 43 -10.36 9.68 10.80
C VAL A 43 -9.71 8.30 10.78
N SER A 44 -8.60 8.12 10.05
CA SER A 44 -8.07 6.77 9.80
C SER A 44 -6.97 6.31 10.78
N GLY A 45 -6.37 7.24 11.51
CA GLY A 45 -5.34 6.94 12.53
C GLY A 45 -3.92 6.78 11.99
N PHE A 46 -3.64 7.21 10.76
CA PHE A 46 -2.30 7.17 10.17
C PHE A 46 -1.73 8.56 9.89
N SER A 47 -0.40 8.70 9.94
CA SER A 47 0.29 9.95 9.65
C SER A 47 0.31 10.15 8.14
N VAL A 48 -0.21 11.30 7.66
CA VAL A 48 -0.17 11.62 6.23
C VAL A 48 1.23 11.94 5.75
N ASN A 49 2.11 12.42 6.62
CA ASN A 49 3.51 12.65 6.28
C ASN A 49 4.25 11.32 6.14
N TRP A 50 4.03 10.35 7.05
CA TRP A 50 4.56 8.99 6.89
C TRP A 50 4.07 8.38 5.57
N TRP A 51 2.78 8.52 5.31
CA TRP A 51 2.17 8.02 4.09
C TRP A 51 2.74 8.70 2.85
N LYS A 52 2.86 10.04 2.83
CA LYS A 52 3.44 10.79 1.69
C LYS A 52 4.89 10.45 1.45
N ASP A 53 5.69 10.34 2.51
CA ASP A 53 7.12 10.00 2.42
C ASP A 53 7.32 8.64 1.75
N ARG A 54 6.47 7.66 2.06
CA ARG A 54 6.53 6.34 1.42
C ARG A 54 5.82 6.29 0.06
N HIS A 55 4.54 6.61 0.03
CA HIS A 55 3.69 6.43 -1.16
C HIS A 55 4.08 7.37 -2.30
N ASN A 56 4.44 8.63 -2.05
CA ASN A 56 4.86 9.50 -3.16
C ASN A 56 6.24 9.10 -3.69
N THR A 57 7.09 8.49 -2.84
CA THR A 57 8.33 7.85 -3.30
C THR A 57 8.01 6.63 -4.17
N HIS A 58 7.06 5.79 -3.76
CA HIS A 58 6.57 4.68 -4.58
C HIS A 58 6.11 5.15 -5.96
N HIS A 59 5.29 6.20 -6.05
CA HIS A 59 4.87 6.79 -7.34
C HIS A 59 6.04 7.23 -8.23
N ALA A 60 7.12 7.72 -7.63
CA ALA A 60 8.29 8.18 -8.39
C ALA A 60 9.13 7.01 -8.93
N ILE A 61 9.21 5.89 -8.22
CA ILE A 61 10.14 4.78 -8.47
C ILE A 61 9.50 3.42 -8.21
N THR A 62 8.28 3.21 -8.70
CA THR A 62 7.45 2.01 -8.50
C THR A 62 8.25 0.73 -8.73
N ASN A 63 8.22 -0.20 -7.76
CA ASN A 63 8.87 -1.50 -7.79
C ASN A 63 10.40 -1.49 -7.95
N VAL A 64 11.08 -0.36 -7.79
CA VAL A 64 12.56 -0.31 -7.83
C VAL A 64 13.13 -0.87 -6.52
N LEU A 65 13.87 -1.97 -6.62
CA LEU A 65 14.43 -2.70 -5.47
C LEU A 65 15.30 -1.78 -4.60
N GLU A 66 15.13 -1.91 -3.28
CA GLU A 66 15.83 -1.15 -2.23
C GLU A 66 15.64 0.38 -2.26
N SER A 67 14.83 0.90 -3.18
CA SER A 67 14.56 2.34 -3.30
C SER A 67 13.09 2.63 -3.05
N ASP A 68 12.20 1.80 -3.61
CA ASP A 68 10.77 1.88 -3.38
C ASP A 68 10.45 1.35 -1.98
N PRO A 69 10.02 2.20 -1.05
CA PRO A 69 9.75 1.78 0.30
C PRO A 69 8.59 0.79 0.36
N ASP A 70 7.63 0.80 -0.57
CA ASP A 70 6.44 -0.05 -0.51
C ASP A 70 6.74 -1.52 -0.75
N VAL A 71 7.79 -1.84 -1.51
CA VAL A 71 8.25 -3.23 -1.71
C VAL A 71 9.35 -3.66 -0.73
N ASP A 72 9.91 -2.74 0.07
CA ASP A 72 10.82 -3.07 1.17
C ASP A 72 10.01 -3.60 2.37
N ASN A 73 9.77 -4.91 2.38
CA ASN A 73 8.92 -5.57 3.39
C ASN A 73 9.65 -6.66 4.17
N LEU A 74 10.98 -6.68 4.13
CA LEU A 74 11.75 -7.53 5.02
C LEU A 74 11.46 -7.13 6.49
N PRO A 75 11.39 -8.10 7.43
CA PRO A 75 11.70 -9.53 7.27
C PRO A 75 10.54 -10.40 6.75
N LEU A 76 9.38 -9.82 6.42
CA LEU A 76 8.13 -10.55 6.19
C LEU A 76 7.94 -11.04 4.76
N PHE A 77 8.33 -10.26 3.77
CA PHE A 77 8.17 -10.64 2.36
C PHE A 77 9.42 -10.31 1.56
N VAL A 78 9.66 -11.15 0.56
CA VAL A 78 10.63 -10.91 -0.51
C VAL A 78 9.89 -11.11 -1.82
N TRP A 79 9.90 -10.07 -2.64
CA TRP A 79 9.08 -10.02 -3.85
C TRP A 79 9.83 -10.47 -5.08
N SER A 80 11.16 -10.39 -5.09
CA SER A 80 11.96 -10.73 -6.25
C SER A 80 12.97 -11.84 -5.98
N GLU A 81 13.13 -12.73 -6.95
CA GLU A 81 14.20 -13.72 -6.97
C GLU A 81 15.60 -13.05 -6.99
N LEU A 82 15.68 -11.82 -7.51
CA LEU A 82 16.90 -11.00 -7.56
C LEU A 82 17.42 -10.63 -6.16
N GLU A 83 16.56 -10.63 -5.15
CA GLU A 83 16.96 -10.36 -3.76
C GLU A 83 17.46 -11.61 -3.05
N VAL A 84 17.08 -12.81 -3.52
CA VAL A 84 17.44 -14.09 -2.88
C VAL A 84 18.94 -14.27 -2.71
N PRO A 85 19.84 -13.90 -3.65
CA PRO A 85 21.29 -13.97 -3.42
C PRO A 85 21.78 -13.26 -2.14
N LYS A 86 21.05 -12.23 -1.67
CA LYS A 86 21.35 -11.46 -0.46
C LYS A 86 20.83 -12.11 0.83
N TRP A 87 20.25 -13.31 0.76
CA TRP A 87 19.56 -13.94 1.88
C TRP A 87 20.38 -14.08 3.17
N LYS A 88 21.70 -14.18 3.06
CA LYS A 88 22.61 -14.25 4.21
C LYS A 88 22.63 -12.97 5.04
N LEU A 89 22.30 -11.83 4.42
CA LEU A 89 22.18 -10.53 5.07
C LEU A 89 20.84 -10.36 5.78
N TRP A 90 19.85 -11.23 5.50
CA TRP A 90 18.53 -11.13 6.09
C TRP A 90 18.56 -11.51 7.58
N PRO A 91 17.71 -10.86 8.41
CA PRO A 91 17.51 -11.24 9.80
C PRO A 91 17.22 -12.74 9.95
N GLY A 92 17.67 -13.35 11.06
CA GLY A 92 17.49 -14.79 11.29
C GLY A 92 16.05 -15.26 11.16
N MET A 93 15.09 -14.46 11.65
CA MET A 93 13.66 -14.74 11.51
C MET A 93 13.19 -14.76 10.05
N ALA A 94 13.66 -13.82 9.21
CA ALA A 94 13.31 -13.78 7.78
C ALA A 94 13.69 -15.09 7.08
N ARG A 95 14.89 -15.58 7.37
CA ARG A 95 15.42 -16.84 6.81
C ARG A 95 14.56 -18.08 7.16
N THR A 96 13.79 -18.01 8.25
CA THR A 96 12.89 -19.10 8.65
C THR A 96 11.50 -18.95 8.03
N ILE A 97 11.00 -17.72 7.83
CA ILE A 97 9.61 -17.49 7.40
C ILE A 97 9.44 -17.31 5.89
N ILE A 98 10.44 -16.77 5.17
CA ILE A 98 10.36 -16.52 3.72
C ILE A 98 10.00 -17.77 2.89
N PRO A 99 10.43 -19.01 3.22
CA PRO A 99 9.94 -20.22 2.54
C PRO A 99 8.41 -20.37 2.53
N TYR A 100 7.72 -19.79 3.52
CA TYR A 100 6.30 -19.93 3.77
C TYR A 100 5.52 -18.65 3.48
N GLN A 101 6.14 -17.63 2.89
CA GLN A 101 5.51 -16.32 2.67
C GLN A 101 4.19 -16.37 1.90
N HIS A 102 4.08 -17.30 0.94
CA HIS A 102 2.85 -17.53 0.19
C HIS A 102 1.70 -18.12 1.02
N LEU A 103 1.97 -18.73 2.18
CA LEU A 103 0.95 -19.30 3.07
C LEU A 103 0.37 -18.26 4.02
N TYR A 104 1.22 -17.39 4.58
CA TYR A 104 0.77 -16.37 5.53
C TYR A 104 0.43 -15.01 4.89
N PHE A 105 0.69 -14.81 3.59
CA PHE A 105 0.42 -13.55 2.91
C PHE A 105 -1.03 -13.07 3.13
N VAL A 106 -2.03 -13.88 2.76
CA VAL A 106 -3.44 -13.51 2.89
C VAL A 106 -3.84 -13.21 4.35
N PRO A 107 -3.61 -14.08 5.35
CA PRO A 107 -3.96 -13.75 6.72
C PRO A 107 -3.14 -12.59 7.29
N TRP A 108 -1.94 -12.32 6.78
CA TRP A 108 -1.17 -11.15 7.18
C TRP A 108 -1.76 -9.85 6.61
N THR A 109 -2.24 -9.85 5.36
CA THR A 109 -2.74 -8.63 4.70
C THR A 109 -3.88 -7.95 5.46
N VAL A 110 -4.72 -8.69 6.19
CA VAL A 110 -5.80 -8.09 6.98
C VAL A 110 -5.26 -7.23 8.13
N THR A 111 -4.01 -7.43 8.56
CA THR A 111 -3.36 -6.64 9.62
C THR A 111 -2.73 -5.34 9.12
N LEU A 112 -2.75 -5.07 7.81
CA LEU A 112 -2.01 -3.97 7.19
C LEU A 112 -2.32 -2.61 7.82
N LYS A 113 -3.61 -2.32 8.09
CA LYS A 113 -4.02 -1.05 8.72
C LYS A 113 -3.39 -0.88 10.10
N LEU A 114 -3.38 -1.93 10.94
CA LEU A 114 -2.74 -1.88 12.26
C LEU A 114 -1.26 -1.58 12.15
N ILE A 115 -0.58 -2.23 11.20
CA ILE A 115 0.85 -2.04 10.96
C ILE A 115 1.12 -0.60 10.54
N TRP A 116 0.32 -0.03 9.63
CA TRP A 116 0.46 1.36 9.18
C TRP A 116 0.19 2.37 10.29
N CYS A 117 -0.80 2.11 11.16
CA CYS A 117 -1.03 2.92 12.36
C CYS A 117 0.18 2.88 13.30
N LEU A 118 0.76 1.70 13.54
CA LEU A 118 1.97 1.55 14.36
C LEU A 118 3.17 2.27 13.75
N GLN A 119 3.42 2.09 12.45
CA GLN A 119 4.48 2.77 11.72
C GLN A 119 4.31 4.29 11.74
N SER A 120 3.06 4.77 11.62
CA SER A 120 2.73 6.18 11.77
C SER A 120 3.07 6.71 13.17
N ALA A 121 2.76 5.96 14.22
CA ALA A 121 3.10 6.34 15.59
C ALA A 121 4.63 6.42 15.80
N PHE A 122 5.38 5.45 15.27
CA PHE A 122 6.85 5.50 15.30
C PHE A 122 7.42 6.65 14.49
N PHE A 123 6.86 6.90 13.30
CA PHE A 123 7.27 8.01 12.44
C PHE A 123 7.08 9.34 13.15
N VAL A 124 5.88 9.67 13.65
CA VAL A 124 5.64 10.97 14.31
C VAL A 124 6.39 11.11 15.64
N ARG A 125 6.79 10.00 16.29
CA ARG A 125 7.65 10.02 17.48
C ARG A 125 9.10 10.35 17.11
N ASN A 126 9.60 9.81 16.00
CA ASN A 126 11.02 9.88 15.63
C ASN A 126 11.29 10.83 14.44
N LEU A 127 10.28 11.51 13.90
CA LEU A 127 10.35 12.29 12.65
C LEU A 127 11.44 13.36 12.67
N GLU A 128 11.70 13.93 13.84
CA GLU A 128 12.73 14.95 14.07
C GLU A 128 14.13 14.45 13.69
N LEU A 129 14.32 13.13 13.68
CA LEU A 129 15.55 12.43 13.31
C LEU A 129 15.57 11.99 11.83
N GLN A 130 14.42 12.01 11.14
CA GLN A 130 14.25 11.34 9.85
C GLN A 130 14.08 12.30 8.66
N ASN A 131 13.24 13.34 8.77
CA ASN A 131 12.99 14.24 7.64
C ASN A 131 12.54 15.64 8.12
N LYS A 132 13.46 16.62 8.04
CA LYS A 132 13.21 17.99 8.53
C LYS A 132 12.11 18.73 7.75
N SER A 133 11.74 18.26 6.55
CA SER A 133 10.74 18.92 5.71
C SER A 133 9.34 18.89 6.34
N TYR A 134 9.03 17.88 7.15
CA TYR A 134 7.73 17.69 7.79
C TYR A 134 7.60 18.31 9.19
N MET A 135 8.68 18.89 9.73
CA MET A 135 8.72 19.43 11.09
C MET A 135 7.66 20.49 11.38
N LYS A 136 7.33 21.32 10.38
CA LYS A 136 6.31 22.38 10.54
C LYS A 136 4.90 21.82 10.72
N SER A 137 4.61 20.66 10.14
CA SER A 137 3.31 20.00 10.24
C SER A 137 3.18 19.02 11.41
N LEU A 138 4.30 18.64 12.02
CA LEU A 138 4.35 17.60 13.05
C LEU A 138 3.44 17.87 14.28
N PRO A 139 3.33 19.11 14.80
CA PRO A 139 2.40 19.37 15.91
C PRO A 139 0.94 19.08 15.56
N ALA A 140 0.51 19.44 14.34
CA ALA A 140 -0.85 19.17 13.87
C ALA A 140 -1.09 17.67 13.68
N GLU A 141 -0.12 16.93 13.12
CA GLU A 141 -0.23 15.48 12.98
C GLU A 141 -0.34 14.76 14.32
N ARG A 142 0.52 15.11 15.30
CA ARG A 142 0.50 14.54 16.64
C ARG A 142 -0.83 14.82 17.33
N LEU A 143 -1.30 16.08 17.26
CA LEU A 143 -2.58 16.48 17.84
C LEU A 143 -3.74 15.65 17.26
N LEU A 144 -3.84 15.55 15.94
CA LEU A 144 -4.95 14.87 15.28
C LEU A 144 -4.90 13.35 15.46
N LEU A 145 -3.71 12.75 15.56
CA LEU A 145 -3.57 11.33 15.92
C LEU A 145 -3.99 11.07 17.37
N VAL A 146 -3.60 11.94 18.31
CA VAL A 146 -4.07 11.83 19.71
C VAL A 146 -5.59 11.96 19.77
N LEU A 147 -6.17 12.92 19.06
CA LEU A 147 -7.62 13.09 18.97
C LEU A 147 -8.30 11.86 18.34
N HIS A 148 -7.73 11.25 17.30
CA HIS A 148 -8.22 9.99 16.74
C HIS A 148 -8.38 8.92 17.82
N TYR A 149 -7.33 8.66 18.59
CA TYR A 149 -7.37 7.60 19.61
C TYR A 149 -8.27 7.94 20.81
N ILE A 150 -8.42 9.22 21.15
CA ILE A 150 -9.42 9.67 22.14
C ILE A 150 -10.84 9.40 21.63
N LEU A 151 -11.14 9.78 20.39
CA LEU A 151 -12.45 9.53 19.78
C LEU A 151 -12.73 8.04 19.66
N LEU A 152 -11.75 7.27 19.21
CA LEU A 152 -11.85 5.81 19.13
C LEU A 152 -12.12 5.20 20.51
N PHE A 153 -11.44 5.65 21.57
CA PHE A 153 -11.72 5.21 22.93
C PHE A 153 -13.19 5.42 23.33
N PHE A 154 -13.75 6.61 23.04
CA PHE A 154 -15.17 6.87 23.32
C PHE A 154 -16.11 6.02 22.48
N VAL A 155 -15.81 5.79 21.20
CA VAL A 155 -16.57 4.85 20.35
C VAL A 155 -16.56 3.45 20.94
N LEU A 156 -15.39 2.96 21.36
CA LEU A 156 -15.24 1.63 21.97
C LEU A 156 -15.99 1.52 23.31
N ARG A 157 -16.13 2.61 24.07
CA ARG A 157 -16.86 2.64 25.34
C ARG A 157 -18.37 2.44 25.17
N LEU A 158 -18.91 2.66 23.97
CA LEU A 158 -20.31 2.39 23.62
C LEU A 158 -20.61 0.90 23.48
N THR A 159 -19.59 0.04 23.44
CA THR A 159 -19.78 -1.42 23.41
C THR A 159 -20.17 -1.96 24.79
N PRO A 160 -20.90 -3.09 24.86
CA PRO A 160 -21.48 -3.57 26.12
C PRO A 160 -20.45 -4.13 27.12
N SER A 161 -19.23 -4.45 26.68
CA SER A 161 -18.19 -5.02 27.53
C SER A 161 -16.80 -4.75 26.96
N PHE A 162 -15.76 -4.92 27.78
CA PHE A 162 -14.37 -4.82 27.32
C PHE A 162 -14.05 -5.83 26.21
N GLY A 163 -14.52 -7.08 26.32
CA GLY A 163 -14.34 -8.08 25.26
C GLY A 163 -15.02 -7.66 23.95
N ALA A 164 -16.22 -7.07 24.02
CA ALA A 164 -16.91 -6.54 22.86
C ALA A 164 -16.15 -5.35 22.23
N ALA A 165 -15.54 -4.48 23.04
CA ALA A 165 -14.68 -3.39 22.57
C ALA A 165 -13.47 -3.92 21.78
N VAL A 166 -12.77 -4.91 22.33
CA VAL A 166 -11.60 -5.53 21.67
C VAL A 166 -12.00 -6.17 20.35
N LEU A 167 -13.08 -6.95 20.33
CA LEU A 167 -13.57 -7.56 19.09
C LEU A 167 -14.03 -6.52 18.07
N PHE A 168 -14.72 -5.46 18.50
CA PHE A 168 -15.13 -4.37 17.62
C PHE A 168 -13.91 -3.72 16.96
N TYR A 169 -12.88 -3.40 17.75
CA TYR A 169 -11.65 -2.81 17.24
C TYR A 169 -10.96 -3.74 16.24
N LEU A 170 -10.67 -4.98 16.62
CA LEU A 170 -9.95 -5.93 15.77
C LEU A 170 -10.70 -6.21 14.45
N ILE A 171 -12.02 -6.41 14.50
CA ILE A 171 -12.82 -6.63 13.29
C ILE A 171 -12.77 -5.39 12.39
N SER A 172 -12.91 -4.19 12.95
CA SER A 172 -12.87 -2.95 12.15
C SER A 172 -11.52 -2.75 11.48
N GLU A 173 -10.44 -2.98 12.21
CA GLU A 173 -9.07 -2.87 11.70
C GLU A 173 -8.77 -3.92 10.64
N PHE A 174 -9.21 -5.17 10.85
CA PHE A 174 -8.99 -6.25 9.88
C PHE A 174 -9.79 -6.07 8.59
N ILE A 175 -11.04 -5.60 8.68
CA ILE A 175 -11.83 -5.28 7.49
C ILE A 175 -11.20 -4.10 6.72
N GLY A 176 -10.78 -3.05 7.42
CA GLY A 176 -10.09 -1.91 6.80
C GLY A 176 -8.75 -2.32 6.18
N GLY A 177 -7.95 -3.13 6.88
CA GLY A 177 -6.67 -3.64 6.40
C GLY A 177 -6.82 -4.54 5.17
N ALA A 178 -7.80 -5.45 5.18
CA ALA A 178 -8.10 -6.29 4.03
C ALA A 178 -8.49 -5.46 2.80
N GLY A 179 -9.31 -4.43 2.98
CA GLY A 179 -9.72 -3.52 1.90
C GLY A 179 -8.55 -2.72 1.31
N ILE A 180 -7.64 -2.21 2.15
CA ILE A 180 -6.43 -1.52 1.68
C ILE A 180 -5.51 -2.49 0.93
N ALA A 181 -5.24 -3.65 1.51
CA ALA A 181 -4.35 -4.65 0.95
C ALA A 181 -4.80 -5.16 -0.42
N LEU A 182 -6.11 -5.27 -0.63
CA LEU A 182 -6.71 -5.66 -1.91
C LEU A 182 -6.30 -4.75 -3.06
N ILE A 183 -6.05 -3.47 -2.79
CA ILE A 183 -5.70 -2.50 -3.83
C ILE A 183 -4.18 -2.29 -3.90
N VAL A 184 -3.51 -2.19 -2.75
CA VAL A 184 -2.08 -1.93 -2.72
C VAL A 184 -1.29 -3.11 -3.29
N PHE A 185 -1.56 -4.34 -2.81
CA PHE A 185 -0.75 -5.48 -3.22
C PHE A 185 -1.08 -5.99 -4.61
N MET A 186 -2.36 -5.98 -4.97
CA MET A 186 -2.84 -6.67 -6.17
C MET A 186 -2.44 -5.98 -7.47
N ASN A 187 -2.19 -4.68 -7.43
CA ASN A 187 -1.87 -3.89 -8.62
C ASN A 187 -0.37 -3.76 -8.92
N HIS A 188 0.52 -4.05 -7.96
CA HIS A 188 1.97 -3.76 -8.10
C HIS A 188 2.86 -4.99 -7.86
N TYR A 189 2.54 -5.78 -6.83
CA TYR A 189 3.53 -6.66 -6.22
C TYR A 189 3.78 -7.94 -7.02
N SER A 190 2.82 -8.37 -7.84
CA SER A 190 3.04 -9.46 -8.79
C SER A 190 3.91 -9.04 -9.98
N LEU A 191 4.04 -7.73 -10.25
CA LEU A 191 4.72 -7.20 -11.43
C LEU A 191 6.22 -7.05 -11.23
N GLU A 192 6.95 -6.74 -12.30
CA GLU A 192 8.42 -6.75 -12.30
C GLU A 192 8.99 -5.86 -11.19
N GLN A 193 9.92 -6.42 -10.40
CA GLN A 193 10.79 -5.64 -9.52
C GLN A 193 12.06 -5.30 -10.28
N ILE A 194 12.39 -4.02 -10.31
CA ILE A 194 13.39 -3.45 -11.20
C ILE A 194 14.65 -3.16 -10.39
N GLU A 195 15.80 -3.64 -10.84
CA GLU A 195 17.09 -3.28 -10.25
C GLU A 195 17.41 -1.80 -10.47
N LYS A 196 18.13 -1.18 -9.53
CA LYS A 196 18.48 0.26 -9.59
C LYS A 196 19.10 0.68 -10.91
N ASP A 197 20.06 -0.10 -11.43
CA ASP A 197 20.76 0.22 -12.67
C ASP A 197 19.83 0.20 -13.90
N LYS A 198 18.90 -0.75 -13.94
CA LYS A 198 17.85 -0.80 -14.98
C LYS A 198 16.88 0.37 -14.83
N ALA A 199 16.50 0.72 -13.60
CA ALA A 199 15.60 1.84 -13.34
C ALA A 199 16.18 3.19 -13.81
N LEU A 200 17.50 3.41 -13.66
CA LEU A 200 18.18 4.63 -14.11
C LEU A 200 18.14 4.84 -15.64
N THR A 201 17.92 3.77 -16.40
CA THR A 201 17.85 3.80 -17.87
C THR A 201 16.44 3.60 -18.41
N THR A 202 15.47 3.39 -17.52
CA THR A 202 14.04 3.25 -17.87
C THR A 202 13.35 4.60 -17.68
N ASP A 203 12.60 5.06 -18.68
CA ASP A 203 11.84 6.29 -18.54
C ASP A 203 10.65 6.14 -17.55
N PHE A 204 10.07 7.27 -17.15
CA PHE A 204 8.98 7.29 -16.18
C PHE A 204 7.78 6.45 -16.65
N LEU A 205 7.41 6.56 -17.94
CA LEU A 205 6.29 5.82 -18.51
C LEU A 205 6.52 4.31 -18.42
N GLY A 206 7.69 3.84 -18.83
CA GLY A 206 8.10 2.44 -18.77
C GLY A 206 8.10 1.91 -17.35
N LEU A 207 8.62 2.67 -16.38
CA LEU A 207 8.57 2.29 -14.96
C LEU A 207 7.13 2.07 -14.48
N GLN A 208 6.21 2.99 -14.81
CA GLN A 208 4.81 2.84 -14.39
C GLN A 208 4.13 1.66 -15.11
N LEU A 209 4.33 1.48 -16.41
CA LEU A 209 3.71 0.38 -17.17
C LEU A 209 4.23 -1.02 -16.78
N LEU A 210 5.50 -1.11 -16.35
CA LEU A 210 6.08 -2.35 -15.85
C LEU A 210 5.70 -2.62 -14.39
N GLY A 211 5.57 -1.56 -13.58
CA GLY A 211 5.33 -1.66 -12.13
C GLY A 211 3.85 -1.66 -11.72
N THR A 212 2.92 -1.36 -12.62
CA THR A 212 1.49 -1.24 -12.32
C THR A 212 0.62 -2.03 -13.29
N LYS A 213 -0.53 -2.49 -12.80
CA LYS A 213 -1.61 -3.06 -13.62
C LYS A 213 -2.94 -2.64 -13.05
N ASN A 214 -4.00 -2.71 -13.84
CA ASN A 214 -5.36 -2.47 -13.39
C ASN A 214 -6.02 -3.73 -12.84
N ILE A 215 -7.00 -3.53 -11.95
CA ILE A 215 -8.01 -4.55 -11.64
C ILE A 215 -9.22 -4.25 -12.52
N ASN A 216 -9.76 -5.28 -13.17
CA ASN A 216 -10.87 -5.12 -14.10
C ASN A 216 -12.02 -4.32 -13.46
N PRO A 217 -12.48 -3.24 -14.13
CA PRO A 217 -13.49 -2.36 -13.58
C PRO A 217 -14.87 -3.02 -13.57
N GLY A 218 -15.75 -2.44 -12.76
CA GLY A 218 -17.13 -2.88 -12.62
C GLY A 218 -17.76 -2.20 -11.42
N ILE A 219 -19.08 -2.09 -11.39
CA ILE A 219 -19.83 -1.27 -10.40
C ILE A 219 -19.35 -1.52 -8.97
N PHE A 220 -19.21 -2.79 -8.58
CA PHE A 220 -18.72 -3.14 -7.25
C PHE A 220 -17.25 -2.77 -7.05
N MET A 221 -16.38 -3.10 -8.00
CA MET A 221 -14.94 -2.85 -7.87
C MET A 221 -14.63 -1.35 -7.86
N ASP A 222 -15.28 -0.56 -8.73
CA ASP A 222 -15.09 0.89 -8.81
C ASP A 222 -15.53 1.57 -7.50
N TRP A 223 -16.61 1.10 -6.88
CA TRP A 223 -17.04 1.56 -5.55
C TRP A 223 -16.07 1.11 -4.45
N PHE A 224 -15.72 -0.17 -4.42
CA PHE A 224 -14.91 -0.76 -3.36
C PHE A 224 -13.48 -0.22 -3.36
N ALA A 225 -12.83 -0.21 -4.52
CA ALA A 225 -11.50 0.35 -4.74
C ALA A 225 -11.48 1.88 -4.72
N GLY A 226 -12.64 2.51 -4.78
CA GLY A 226 -12.72 3.95 -4.97
C GLY A 226 -12.05 4.40 -6.28
N GLY A 227 -12.14 3.65 -7.37
CA GLY A 227 -11.46 4.00 -8.62
C GLY A 227 -9.94 3.78 -8.60
N LEU A 228 -9.35 3.30 -7.50
CA LEU A 228 -7.94 2.89 -7.46
C LEU A 228 -7.71 1.50 -8.06
N ASN A 229 -8.73 0.91 -8.68
CA ASN A 229 -8.55 -0.21 -9.60
C ASN A 229 -7.92 0.22 -10.94
N TYR A 230 -7.93 1.52 -11.25
CA TYR A 230 -7.26 2.15 -12.39
C TYR A 230 -5.84 2.62 -12.03
N GLN A 231 -4.98 1.71 -11.55
CA GLN A 231 -3.65 2.07 -11.08
C GLN A 231 -2.69 2.53 -12.17
N VAL A 232 -2.79 1.99 -13.39
CA VAL A 232 -1.92 2.44 -14.49
C VAL A 232 -2.14 3.92 -14.74
N GLU A 233 -3.40 4.35 -14.83
CA GLU A 233 -3.77 5.75 -15.02
C GLU A 233 -3.43 6.60 -13.79
N HIS A 234 -3.64 6.06 -12.58
CA HIS A 234 -3.31 6.76 -11.35
C HIS A 234 -1.81 7.05 -11.23
N HIS A 235 -0.95 6.08 -11.54
CA HIS A 235 0.51 6.26 -11.47
C HIS A 235 1.05 7.20 -12.54
N LEU A 236 0.44 7.20 -13.73
CA LEU A 236 0.80 8.17 -14.77
C LEU A 236 0.33 9.59 -14.42
N PHE A 237 -0.82 9.72 -13.76
CA PHE A 237 -1.46 11.00 -13.48
C PHE A 237 -2.03 11.09 -12.04
N PRO A 238 -1.17 11.07 -11.00
CA PRO A 238 -1.63 10.92 -9.61
C PRO A 238 -2.46 12.10 -9.10
N THR A 239 -2.37 13.25 -9.75
CA THR A 239 -3.13 14.46 -9.42
C THR A 239 -4.53 14.49 -10.05
N ILE A 240 -4.87 13.56 -10.95
CA ILE A 240 -6.21 13.45 -11.51
C ILE A 240 -7.15 12.89 -10.41
N PRO A 241 -8.29 13.55 -10.13
CA PRO A 241 -9.27 13.02 -9.18
C PRO A 241 -9.74 11.61 -9.60
N ARG A 242 -9.79 10.67 -8.64
CA ARG A 242 -10.04 9.24 -8.93
C ARG A 242 -11.31 8.95 -9.73
N HIS A 243 -12.35 9.77 -9.60
CA HIS A 243 -13.61 9.64 -10.34
C HIS A 243 -13.49 9.92 -11.85
N ASN A 244 -12.36 10.45 -12.32
CA ASN A 244 -12.08 10.66 -13.74
C ASN A 244 -11.17 9.58 -14.36
N LEU A 245 -10.58 8.68 -13.56
CA LEU A 245 -9.63 7.68 -14.07
C LEU A 245 -10.28 6.71 -15.07
N SER A 246 -11.57 6.40 -14.90
CA SER A 246 -12.32 5.60 -15.88
C SER A 246 -12.43 6.24 -17.27
N LYS A 247 -12.36 7.58 -17.34
CA LYS A 247 -12.33 8.34 -18.61
C LYS A 247 -10.92 8.41 -19.19
N VAL A 248 -9.90 8.36 -18.35
CA VAL A 248 -8.48 8.38 -18.74
C VAL A 248 -8.06 7.02 -19.28
N LYS A 249 -8.56 5.93 -18.70
CA LYS A 249 -8.23 4.55 -19.09
C LYS A 249 -8.25 4.29 -20.60
N PRO A 250 -9.36 4.56 -21.34
CA PRO A 250 -9.39 4.27 -22.77
C PRO A 250 -8.36 5.08 -23.58
N LEU A 251 -7.95 6.26 -23.09
CA LEU A 251 -6.93 7.09 -23.74
C LEU A 251 -5.53 6.49 -23.55
N VAL A 252 -5.21 6.05 -22.33
CA VAL A 252 -3.93 5.42 -22.01
C VAL A 252 -3.80 4.06 -22.70
N GLU A 253 -4.85 3.25 -22.66
CA GLU A 253 -4.88 1.94 -23.32
C GLU A 253 -4.70 2.06 -24.84
N LYS A 254 -5.38 3.04 -25.47
CA LYS A 254 -5.18 3.35 -26.89
C LYS A 254 -3.74 3.80 -27.17
N PHE A 255 -3.21 4.72 -26.36
CA PHE A 255 -1.84 5.19 -26.51
C PHE A 255 -0.82 4.05 -26.41
N CYS A 256 -0.98 3.16 -25.43
CA CYS A 256 -0.09 2.01 -25.26
C CYS A 256 -0.18 1.08 -26.48
N LYS A 257 -1.39 0.79 -26.96
CA LYS A 257 -1.61 -0.02 -28.15
C LYS A 257 -0.98 0.58 -29.41
N ASP A 258 -1.14 1.88 -29.63
CA ASP A 258 -0.62 2.57 -30.81
C ASP A 258 0.91 2.63 -30.85
N ASN A 259 1.57 2.46 -29.69
CA ASN A 259 3.03 2.53 -29.54
C ASN A 259 3.67 1.18 -29.14
N ASP A 260 2.92 0.07 -29.21
CA ASP A 260 3.39 -1.27 -28.82
C ASP A 260 3.95 -1.34 -27.38
N LEU A 261 3.32 -0.62 -26.46
CA LEU A 261 3.69 -0.58 -25.05
C LEU A 261 2.85 -1.56 -24.21
N PRO A 262 3.42 -2.16 -23.16
CA PRO A 262 2.68 -3.07 -22.29
C PRO A 262 1.58 -2.30 -21.54
N TYR A 263 0.39 -2.87 -21.51
CA TYR A 263 -0.73 -2.37 -20.71
C TYR A 263 -1.44 -3.57 -20.08
N GLN A 264 -1.48 -3.62 -18.74
CA GLN A 264 -1.94 -4.79 -18.01
C GLN A 264 -3.23 -4.49 -17.24
N SER A 265 -4.20 -5.40 -17.36
CA SER A 265 -5.43 -5.40 -16.56
C SER A 265 -5.82 -6.85 -16.28
N GLU A 266 -6.21 -7.14 -15.04
CA GLU A 266 -6.49 -8.50 -14.60
C GLU A 266 -7.72 -8.54 -13.67
N THR A 267 -8.38 -9.68 -13.60
CA THR A 267 -9.43 -9.94 -12.62
C THR A 267 -8.85 -9.92 -11.20
N TYR A 268 -9.68 -9.60 -10.20
CA TYR A 268 -9.26 -9.64 -8.81
C TYR A 268 -8.63 -11.00 -8.41
N TYR A 269 -9.25 -12.11 -8.82
CA TYR A 269 -8.73 -13.45 -8.58
C TYR A 269 -7.41 -13.71 -9.29
N GLY A 270 -7.26 -13.25 -10.54
CA GLY A 270 -6.00 -13.32 -11.27
C GLY A 270 -4.89 -12.54 -10.57
N CYS A 271 -5.18 -11.37 -10.01
CA CYS A 271 -4.20 -10.60 -9.23
C CYS A 271 -3.73 -11.34 -7.98
N ILE A 272 -4.64 -11.88 -7.17
CA ILE A 272 -4.28 -12.68 -5.98
C ILE A 272 -3.44 -13.89 -6.40
N SER A 273 -3.87 -14.61 -7.43
CA SER A 273 -3.18 -15.81 -7.90
C SER A 273 -1.76 -15.48 -8.38
N ALA A 274 -1.58 -14.36 -9.08
CA ALA A 274 -0.27 -13.90 -9.52
C ALA A 274 0.65 -13.55 -8.35
N VAL A 275 0.13 -12.85 -7.33
CA VAL A 275 0.88 -12.53 -6.10
C VAL A 275 1.31 -13.80 -5.37
N LEU A 276 0.38 -14.74 -5.14
CA LEU A 276 0.69 -15.99 -4.43
C LEU A 276 1.67 -16.88 -5.22
N SER A 277 1.51 -16.95 -6.54
CA SER A 277 2.41 -17.71 -7.42
C SER A 277 3.83 -17.15 -7.38
N LYS A 278 3.97 -15.83 -7.40
CA LYS A 278 5.26 -15.16 -7.28
C LYS A 278 5.93 -15.40 -5.94
N LEU A 279 5.20 -15.21 -4.85
CA LEU A 279 5.68 -15.49 -3.49
C LEU A 279 6.15 -16.94 -3.34
N ARG A 280 5.45 -17.89 -3.98
CA ARG A 280 5.84 -19.30 -4.03
C ARG A 280 7.10 -19.53 -4.88
N ALA A 281 7.23 -18.85 -6.02
CA ALA A 281 8.42 -18.93 -6.87
C ALA A 281 9.68 -18.46 -6.12
N VAL A 282 9.62 -17.28 -5.50
CA VAL A 282 10.71 -16.72 -4.66
C VAL A 282 11.08 -17.69 -3.53
N ALA A 283 10.08 -18.25 -2.83
CA ALA A 283 10.33 -19.25 -1.80
C ALA A 283 11.04 -20.50 -2.34
N GLY A 284 10.68 -20.95 -3.54
CA GLY A 284 11.34 -22.06 -4.22
C GLY A 284 12.80 -21.78 -4.58
N VAL A 285 13.11 -20.58 -5.06
CA VAL A 285 14.50 -20.16 -5.34
C VAL A 285 15.30 -20.06 -4.04
N TYR A 286 14.70 -19.51 -2.98
CA TYR A 286 15.32 -19.45 -1.66
C TYR A 286 15.67 -20.85 -1.13
N ASN A 287 14.73 -21.80 -1.14
CA ASN A 287 14.98 -23.16 -0.65
C ASN A 287 16.15 -23.81 -1.41
N LYS A 288 16.15 -23.74 -2.74
CA LYS A 288 17.26 -24.25 -3.58
C LYS A 288 18.61 -23.59 -3.24
N ALA A 289 18.62 -22.28 -2.97
CA ALA A 289 19.83 -21.55 -2.59
C ALA A 289 20.37 -21.97 -1.21
N THR A 290 19.49 -22.38 -0.29
CA THR A 290 19.87 -22.84 1.05
C THR A 290 20.22 -24.33 1.13
N GLU A 291 19.57 -25.19 0.34
CA GLU A 291 19.82 -26.65 0.28
C GLU A 291 21.20 -26.99 -0.29
N LYS A 292 21.63 -26.28 -1.36
CA LYS A 292 22.98 -26.42 -1.96
C LYS A 292 24.13 -26.19 -0.97
N ARG A 293 23.84 -25.64 0.21
CA ARG A 293 24.79 -25.39 1.29
C ARG A 293 24.79 -26.46 2.37
N GLN A 294 23.71 -27.22 2.57
CA GLN A 294 23.71 -28.35 3.51
C GLN A 294 24.48 -29.57 2.95
N GLN A 295 24.73 -29.57 1.64
CA GLN A 295 25.48 -30.61 0.93
C GLN A 295 26.98 -30.28 0.73
N LYS A 296 27.46 -29.13 1.22
CA LYS A 296 28.86 -28.70 1.20
C LYS A 296 29.37 -28.49 2.62
#